data_AF-A0A2R6FPB8-F1
#
_entry.id   AF-A0A2R6FPB8-F1
#
_cell.length_a   1.000
_cell.length_b   1.000
_cell.length_c   1.000
_cell.angle_alpha   90.00
_cell.angle_beta   90.00
_cell.angle_gamma   90.00
#
_symmetry.space_group_name_H-M   'P 1'
#
loop_
_entity.id
_entity.type
_entity.pdbx_description
1 polymer ?
#
loop_
_entity_poly.entity_id
_entity_poly.type
_entity_poly.pdbx_seq_one_letter_code
_entity_poly.pdbx_strand_id
1 'polypeptide(L)'
;MTDDTPSTDEQTDEPTTEATGSGTRGTTADWPAADESLRPLADRLVERAVPLEGPDPTGDLGDLAPLEDTLADARVVGLGEATHGTREFFRLKHRLIRLLVERLEYRLVAMEANFAETLAIDEYVVHGRGDPREVLDGIRFWTWDTEEVLALLEWLRAFNEGRPVEDRVRFYGIDAQFTGASAEGLREFFAERDPALLDEHGEGLEVLVEERIDVDWESIDGGGDDGATGETNERLERAERTVDAMRTWFDDRDLADDVVALHRQHVRALAGALAYKRGAQENDMRAAIEERDRAMAETLAWALAHFSHDRAAVWAHDKHLQR
;
A
#
# COMPACT_ATOMS: atom_id res chain seq x y z
N MET A 1 12.07 5.62 68.85
CA MET A 1 10.68 5.44 68.38
C MET A 1 10.07 6.83 68.31
N THR A 2 10.61 7.80 67.56
CA THR A 2 10.85 7.85 66.11
C THR A 2 9.63 7.38 65.34
N ASP A 3 8.73 8.32 65.08
CA ASP A 3 7.80 8.28 63.95
C ASP A 3 7.67 9.73 63.46
N ASP A 4 8.72 10.15 62.74
CA ASP A 4 8.74 11.37 61.94
C ASP A 4 8.04 11.05 60.62
N THR A 5 6.97 11.77 60.33
CA THR A 5 6.36 11.80 58.99
C THR A 5 7.09 12.85 58.17
N PRO A 6 7.69 12.51 57.01
CA PRO A 6 7.99 13.49 55.99
C PRO A 6 7.02 13.33 54.83
N SER A 7 6.28 14.40 54.59
CA SER A 7 5.85 14.82 53.27
C SER A 7 7.08 14.98 52.38
N THR A 8 7.12 14.28 51.25
CA THR A 8 8.00 14.63 50.13
C THR A 8 7.23 14.45 48.83
N ASP A 9 6.95 15.58 48.18
CA ASP A 9 6.70 15.68 46.75
C ASP A 9 7.79 14.92 45.99
N GLU A 10 7.44 13.85 45.30
CA GLU A 10 8.29 13.26 44.28
C GLU A 10 7.95 13.93 42.95
N GLN A 11 8.80 14.90 42.61
CA GLN A 11 8.91 15.50 41.29
C GLN A 11 9.10 14.40 40.26
N THR A 12 8.21 14.36 39.28
CA THR A 12 8.43 13.66 38.02
C THR A 12 9.57 14.35 37.28
N ASP A 13 10.76 13.74 37.29
CA ASP A 13 11.89 14.14 36.46
C ASP A 13 11.52 13.97 34.98
N GLU A 14 11.08 15.04 34.34
CA GLU A 14 11.18 15.19 32.89
C GLU A 14 12.67 15.32 32.53
N PRO A 15 13.18 14.58 31.53
CA PRO A 15 14.54 14.80 31.06
C PRO A 15 14.59 16.11 30.25
N THR A 16 14.73 17.24 30.93
CA THR A 16 15.18 18.50 30.33
C THR A 16 16.65 18.35 29.95
N THR A 17 16.91 17.88 28.74
CA THR A 17 18.19 18.13 28.08
C THR A 17 18.11 19.52 27.45
N GLU A 18 18.44 20.55 28.24
CA GLU A 18 18.80 21.85 27.71
C GLU A 18 20.09 21.70 26.89
N ALA A 19 19.93 21.54 25.58
CA ALA A 19 21.02 21.73 24.63
C ALA A 19 21.36 23.24 24.58
N THR A 20 22.20 23.71 25.51
CA THR A 20 22.85 25.02 25.40
C THR A 20 23.93 24.96 24.32
N GLY A 21 23.50 24.92 23.07
CA GLY A 21 24.32 25.27 21.91
C GLY A 21 23.76 26.54 21.30
N SER A 22 24.43 27.68 21.52
CA SER A 22 24.15 28.91 20.75
C SER A 22 24.67 28.74 19.32
N GLY A 23 24.06 27.82 18.58
CA GLY A 23 24.17 27.75 17.13
C GLY A 23 23.18 28.75 16.57
N THR A 24 23.68 29.86 16.02
CA THR A 24 22.93 30.69 15.09
C THR A 24 22.26 29.77 14.07
N ARG A 25 20.92 29.72 14.05
CA ARG A 25 20.18 29.08 12.96
C ARG A 25 20.64 29.78 11.68
N GLY A 26 21.45 29.08 10.89
CA GLY A 26 21.89 29.53 9.58
C GLY A 26 20.66 29.65 8.69
N THR A 27 20.08 30.84 8.66
CA THR A 27 19.06 31.21 7.69
C THR A 27 19.78 31.49 6.37
N THR A 28 19.99 30.41 5.63
CA THR A 28 20.18 30.22 4.17
C THR A 28 20.96 28.92 4.07
N ALA A 29 20.29 27.82 3.76
CA ALA A 29 21.01 26.72 3.14
C ALA A 29 21.71 27.33 1.91
N ASP A 30 23.04 27.29 1.87
CA ASP A 30 23.82 27.67 0.70
C ASP A 30 23.50 26.63 -0.38
N TRP A 31 22.35 26.80 -1.04
CA TRP A 31 22.07 26.12 -2.29
C TRP A 31 23.23 26.45 -3.23
N PRO A 32 23.78 25.45 -3.94
CA PRO A 32 24.84 25.71 -4.88
C PRO A 32 24.38 26.81 -5.84
N ALA A 33 25.29 27.75 -6.14
CA ALA A 33 25.02 28.77 -7.14
C ALA A 33 24.53 28.09 -8.42
N ALA A 34 23.46 28.64 -9.01
CA ALA A 34 22.88 28.07 -10.22
C ALA A 34 23.97 27.89 -11.28
N ASP A 35 24.10 26.67 -11.79
CA ASP A 35 24.98 26.41 -12.93
C ASP A 35 24.34 27.04 -14.17
N GLU A 36 24.83 28.23 -14.55
CA GLU A 36 24.33 28.96 -15.73
C GLU A 36 24.47 28.14 -17.02
N SER A 37 25.30 27.09 -17.05
CA SER A 37 25.36 26.17 -18.20
C SER A 37 24.09 25.34 -18.37
N LEU A 38 23.28 25.17 -17.31
CA LEU A 38 21.99 24.47 -17.34
C LEU A 38 20.81 25.38 -17.72
N ARG A 39 21.02 26.71 -17.79
CA ARG A 39 19.94 27.66 -18.10
C ARG A 39 19.22 27.39 -19.43
N PRO A 40 19.91 27.08 -20.54
CA PRO A 40 19.24 26.72 -21.78
C PRO A 40 18.37 25.46 -21.65
N LEU A 41 18.73 24.52 -20.77
CA LEU A 41 17.92 23.34 -20.50
C LEU A 41 16.66 23.72 -19.71
N ALA A 42 16.80 24.54 -18.67
CA ALA A 42 15.67 25.03 -17.86
C ALA A 42 14.66 25.81 -18.72
N ASP A 43 15.13 26.71 -19.59
CA ASP A 43 14.26 27.48 -20.48
C ASP A 43 13.46 26.55 -21.41
N ARG A 44 14.10 25.51 -21.97
CA ARG A 44 13.41 24.51 -22.80
C ARG A 44 12.41 23.66 -22.04
N LEU A 45 12.65 23.39 -20.74
CA LEU A 45 11.68 22.70 -19.90
C LEU A 45 10.45 23.57 -19.66
N VAL A 46 10.65 24.86 -19.35
CA VAL A 46 9.55 25.81 -19.14
C VAL A 46 8.72 25.99 -20.42
N GLU A 47 9.35 26.09 -21.58
CA GLU A 47 8.66 26.19 -22.88
C GLU A 47 7.78 24.97 -23.22
N ARG A 48 8.09 23.80 -22.64
CA ARG A 48 7.38 22.53 -22.91
C ARG A 48 6.49 22.07 -21.76
N ALA A 49 6.61 22.70 -20.59
CA ALA A 49 5.83 22.37 -19.42
C ALA A 49 4.36 22.75 -19.61
N VAL A 50 3.47 21.89 -19.14
CA VAL A 50 2.05 22.21 -18.99
C VAL A 50 1.86 22.74 -17.58
N PRO A 51 1.45 24.01 -17.40
CA PRO A 51 1.21 24.56 -16.07
C PRO A 51 -0.03 23.92 -15.46
N LEU A 52 0.06 23.56 -14.18
CA LEU A 52 -1.08 23.09 -13.39
C LEU A 52 -1.58 24.22 -12.51
N GLU A 53 -2.89 24.33 -12.33
CA GLU A 53 -3.51 25.38 -11.52
C GLU A 53 -3.30 25.16 -10.01
N GLY A 54 -3.05 23.92 -9.59
CA GLY A 54 -2.74 23.58 -8.21
C GLY A 54 -3.05 22.12 -7.88
N PRO A 55 -2.93 21.70 -6.62
CA PRO A 55 -3.21 20.33 -6.24
C PRO A 55 -4.67 20.09 -5.79
N ASP A 56 -5.54 21.10 -5.74
CA ASP A 56 -6.90 20.95 -5.18
C ASP A 56 -7.68 19.78 -5.81
N PRO A 57 -7.99 18.71 -5.05
CA PRO A 57 -8.65 17.52 -5.58
C PRO A 57 -10.05 17.80 -6.13
N THR A 58 -10.69 18.90 -5.72
CA THR A 58 -12.03 19.31 -6.16
C THR A 58 -12.02 20.30 -7.33
N GLY A 59 -10.84 20.77 -7.73
CA GLY A 59 -10.68 21.71 -8.84
C GLY A 59 -11.17 21.17 -10.18
N ASP A 60 -11.37 22.09 -11.13
CA ASP A 60 -11.63 21.75 -12.53
C ASP A 60 -10.47 20.93 -13.10
N LEU A 61 -10.70 20.07 -14.08
CA LEU A 61 -9.64 19.21 -14.67
C LEU A 61 -9.15 19.75 -16.03
N GLY A 62 -9.46 21.00 -16.39
CA GLY A 62 -9.12 21.61 -17.68
C GLY A 62 -7.61 21.78 -17.90
N ASP A 63 -6.86 22.08 -16.85
CA ASP A 63 -5.39 22.13 -16.88
C ASP A 63 -4.73 20.75 -17.12
N LEU A 64 -5.45 19.66 -16.83
CA LEU A 64 -5.04 18.29 -17.10
C LEU A 64 -5.44 17.78 -18.50
N ALA A 65 -6.22 18.53 -19.28
CA ALA A 65 -6.68 18.12 -20.61
C ALA A 65 -5.55 17.68 -21.56
N PRO A 66 -4.34 18.28 -21.56
CA PRO A 66 -3.23 17.79 -22.39
C PRO A 66 -2.79 16.35 -22.10
N LEU A 67 -3.11 15.80 -20.92
CA LEU A 67 -2.81 14.41 -20.58
C LEU A 67 -3.81 13.43 -21.19
N GLU A 68 -5.02 13.85 -21.54
CA GLU A 68 -6.07 12.96 -22.06
C GLU A 68 -5.60 12.24 -23.33
N ASP A 69 -5.11 13.00 -24.32
CA ASP A 69 -4.58 12.43 -25.56
C ASP A 69 -3.36 11.53 -25.33
N THR A 70 -2.52 11.87 -24.34
CA THR A 70 -1.31 11.09 -24.02
C THR A 70 -1.65 9.75 -23.37
N LEU A 71 -2.74 9.70 -22.60
CA LEU A 71 -3.14 8.55 -21.79
C LEU A 71 -4.29 7.74 -22.42
N ALA A 72 -4.88 8.21 -23.53
CA ALA A 72 -6.09 7.65 -24.15
C ALA A 72 -6.01 6.14 -24.45
N ASP A 73 -4.85 5.68 -24.93
CA ASP A 73 -4.60 4.29 -25.30
C ASP A 73 -3.89 3.49 -24.20
N ALA A 74 -3.55 4.13 -23.08
CA ALA A 74 -2.88 3.43 -21.98
C ALA A 74 -3.85 2.45 -21.33
N ARG A 75 -3.38 1.22 -21.13
CA ARG A 75 -4.10 0.21 -20.34
C ARG A 75 -3.86 0.39 -18.85
N VAL A 76 -2.63 0.73 -18.50
CA VAL A 76 -2.21 0.93 -17.10
C VAL A 76 -1.49 2.27 -17.03
N VAL A 77 -1.91 3.12 -16.11
CA VAL A 77 -1.28 4.41 -15.84
C VAL A 77 -0.73 4.38 -14.41
N GLY A 78 0.59 4.39 -14.31
CA GLY A 78 1.31 4.53 -13.04
C GLY A 78 1.33 5.99 -12.59
N LEU A 79 0.83 6.23 -11.39
CA LEU A 79 0.82 7.51 -10.69
C LEU A 79 1.85 7.41 -9.57
N GLY A 80 3.06 7.88 -9.87
CA GLY A 80 4.19 7.91 -8.94
C GLY A 80 4.11 9.01 -7.90
N GLU A 81 4.88 8.86 -6.83
CA GLU A 81 5.16 9.90 -5.85
C GLU A 81 6.61 9.82 -5.38
N ALA A 82 7.26 10.98 -5.25
CA ALA A 82 8.67 11.05 -4.88
C ALA A 82 8.91 10.80 -3.38
N THR A 83 7.88 11.02 -2.56
CA THR A 83 7.89 10.77 -1.12
C THR A 83 6.50 10.39 -0.65
N HIS A 84 6.47 9.47 0.32
CA HIS A 84 5.30 9.22 1.15
C HIS A 84 5.06 10.38 2.11
N GLY A 85 3.81 10.82 2.25
CA GLY A 85 3.43 11.86 3.23
C GLY A 85 3.48 13.31 2.73
N THR A 86 3.68 13.55 1.43
CA THR A 86 3.52 14.90 0.86
C THR A 86 2.09 15.13 0.41
N ARG A 87 1.38 15.98 1.15
CA ARG A 87 -0.01 16.37 0.92
C ARG A 87 -0.32 16.74 -0.53
N GLU A 88 0.55 17.53 -1.17
CA GLU A 88 0.35 17.99 -2.53
C GLU A 88 0.42 16.85 -3.56
N PHE A 89 1.27 15.84 -3.34
CA PHE A 89 1.33 14.66 -4.20
C PHE A 89 0.02 13.88 -4.12
N PHE A 90 -0.48 13.62 -2.91
CA PHE A 90 -1.70 12.84 -2.74
C PHE A 90 -2.91 13.54 -3.36
N ARG A 91 -3.01 14.85 -3.15
CA ARG A 91 -4.08 15.67 -3.74
C ARG A 91 -4.00 15.73 -5.26
N LEU A 92 -2.81 15.88 -5.84
CA LEU A 92 -2.63 15.84 -7.28
C LEU A 92 -2.94 14.45 -7.87
N LYS A 93 -2.55 13.36 -7.19
CA LYS A 93 -2.89 12.00 -7.60
C LYS A 93 -4.39 11.74 -7.54
N HIS A 94 -5.09 12.30 -6.56
CA HIS A 94 -6.55 12.31 -6.56
C HIS A 94 -7.10 13.03 -7.81
N ARG A 95 -6.62 14.25 -8.16
CA ARG A 95 -7.03 14.92 -9.42
C ARG A 95 -6.78 14.06 -10.67
N LEU A 96 -5.62 13.38 -10.73
CA LEU A 96 -5.28 12.48 -11.84
C LEU A 96 -6.21 11.26 -11.89
N ILE A 97 -6.54 10.66 -10.76
CA ILE A 97 -7.54 9.57 -10.70
C ILE A 97 -8.90 10.06 -11.18
N ARG A 98 -9.33 11.26 -10.78
CA ARG A 98 -10.56 11.87 -11.31
C ARG A 98 -10.53 11.99 -12.82
N LEU A 99 -9.43 12.48 -13.40
CA LEU A 99 -9.27 12.54 -14.85
C LEU A 99 -9.43 11.15 -15.51
N LEU A 100 -8.71 10.15 -15.00
CA LEU A 100 -8.72 8.79 -15.53
C LEU A 100 -10.13 8.17 -15.44
N VAL A 101 -10.83 8.37 -14.33
CA VAL A 101 -12.15 7.78 -14.07
C VAL A 101 -13.27 8.54 -14.80
N GLU A 102 -13.31 9.87 -14.67
CA GLU A 102 -14.38 10.73 -15.21
C GLU A 102 -14.29 10.89 -16.73
N ARG A 103 -13.07 11.02 -17.28
CA ARG A 103 -12.88 11.36 -18.70
C ARG A 103 -12.32 10.23 -19.56
N LEU A 104 -11.54 9.31 -18.98
CA LEU A 104 -10.92 8.19 -19.71
C LEU A 104 -11.49 6.81 -19.36
N GLU A 105 -12.58 6.78 -18.59
CA GLU A 105 -13.39 5.61 -18.28
C GLU A 105 -12.65 4.49 -17.53
N TYR A 106 -11.64 4.83 -16.73
CA TYR A 106 -10.98 3.86 -15.85
C TYR A 106 -11.96 3.44 -14.73
N ARG A 107 -11.94 2.15 -14.41
CA ARG A 107 -12.80 1.53 -13.38
C ARG A 107 -12.06 0.63 -12.40
N LEU A 108 -10.73 0.59 -12.49
CA LEU A 108 -9.88 -0.04 -11.50
C LEU A 108 -8.87 0.98 -10.97
N VAL A 109 -8.93 1.25 -9.67
CA VAL A 109 -7.91 1.99 -8.94
C VAL A 109 -7.13 0.99 -8.10
N ALA A 110 -5.85 0.85 -8.41
CA ALA A 110 -4.91 0.00 -7.70
C ALA A 110 -3.98 0.87 -6.85
N MET A 111 -3.66 0.45 -5.63
CA MET A 111 -2.82 1.21 -4.71
C MET A 111 -1.74 0.32 -4.08
N GLU A 112 -0.57 0.89 -3.80
CA GLU A 112 0.52 0.28 -3.01
C GLU A 112 0.11 0.10 -1.53
N ALA A 113 -0.96 -0.66 -1.33
CA ALA A 113 -1.51 -1.09 -0.06
C ALA A 113 -1.74 -2.60 -0.14
N ASN A 114 -1.76 -3.28 1.00
CA ASN A 114 -1.89 -4.73 1.03
C ASN A 114 -3.26 -5.18 0.50
N PHE A 115 -3.24 -6.23 -0.32
CA PHE A 115 -4.43 -6.70 -1.03
C PHE A 115 -5.64 -6.96 -0.11
N ALA A 116 -5.48 -7.77 0.94
CA ALA A 116 -6.59 -8.22 1.76
C ALA A 116 -7.22 -7.10 2.58
N GLU A 117 -6.41 -6.22 3.15
CA GLU A 117 -6.85 -5.09 3.96
C GLU A 117 -7.73 -4.12 3.14
N THR A 118 -7.45 -3.98 1.85
CA THR A 118 -8.24 -3.12 0.95
C THR A 118 -9.56 -3.72 0.49
N LEU A 119 -9.86 -5.00 0.77
CA LEU A 119 -11.17 -5.58 0.41
C LEU A 119 -12.32 -4.85 1.12
N ALA A 120 -12.12 -4.39 2.36
CA ALA A 120 -13.09 -3.57 3.08
C ALA A 120 -13.29 -2.19 2.42
N ILE A 121 -12.23 -1.63 1.82
CA ILE A 121 -12.31 -0.36 1.08
C ILE A 121 -13.12 -0.56 -0.20
N ASP A 122 -12.91 -1.66 -0.92
CA ASP A 122 -13.70 -1.95 -2.10
C ASP A 122 -15.19 -2.11 -1.77
N GLU A 123 -15.52 -2.83 -0.69
CA GLU A 123 -16.88 -2.95 -0.18
C GLU A 123 -17.48 -1.57 0.20
N TYR A 124 -16.68 -0.69 0.80
CA TYR A 124 -17.08 0.69 1.05
C TYR A 124 -17.32 1.44 -0.25
N VAL A 125 -16.35 1.49 -1.16
CA VAL A 125 -16.40 2.26 -2.42
C VAL A 125 -17.54 1.79 -3.33
N VAL A 126 -17.78 0.49 -3.40
CA VAL A 126 -18.77 -0.10 -4.31
C VAL A 126 -20.14 -0.13 -3.68
N HIS A 127 -20.26 -0.51 -2.40
CA HIS A 127 -21.54 -0.80 -1.75
C HIS A 127 -21.91 0.17 -0.62
N GLY A 128 -20.99 1.02 -0.18
CA GLY A 128 -21.19 1.93 0.95
C GLY A 128 -21.24 1.22 2.30
N ARG A 129 -20.57 0.07 2.43
CA ARG A 129 -20.52 -0.71 3.68
C ARG A 129 -19.32 -0.28 4.52
N GLY A 130 -19.54 -0.05 5.82
CA GLY A 130 -18.51 0.41 6.76
C GLY A 130 -18.42 1.93 6.88
N ASP A 131 -17.72 2.40 7.92
CA ASP A 131 -17.32 3.81 8.07
C ASP A 131 -16.01 4.06 7.32
N PRO A 132 -15.90 5.12 6.50
CA PRO A 132 -14.72 5.34 5.67
C PRO A 132 -13.42 5.58 6.46
N ARG A 133 -13.49 6.06 7.72
CA ARG A 133 -12.30 6.21 8.56
C ARG A 133 -11.86 4.86 9.13
N GLU A 134 -12.82 4.06 9.58
CA GLU A 134 -12.53 2.72 10.12
C GLU A 134 -11.96 1.78 9.03
N VAL A 135 -12.52 1.81 7.81
CA VAL A 135 -11.98 0.99 6.71
C VAL A 135 -10.61 1.47 6.24
N LEU A 136 -10.32 2.77 6.31
CA LEU A 136 -9.01 3.33 5.98
C LEU A 136 -7.95 2.98 7.04
N ASP A 137 -8.28 3.14 8.32
CA ASP A 137 -7.44 2.69 9.45
C ASP A 137 -7.14 1.17 9.34
N GLY A 138 -8.10 0.40 8.82
CA GLY A 138 -7.96 -1.02 8.52
C GLY A 138 -6.84 -1.38 7.54
N ILE A 139 -6.31 -0.45 6.73
CA ILE A 139 -5.11 -0.69 5.90
C ILE A 139 -3.87 -0.92 6.77
N ARG A 140 -3.87 -0.42 8.01
CA ARG A 140 -2.79 -0.57 9.00
C ARG A 140 -1.43 -0.07 8.48
N PHE A 141 -1.45 0.94 7.62
CA PHE A 141 -0.25 1.59 7.12
C PHE A 141 -0.43 3.10 7.17
N TRP A 142 0.28 3.74 8.11
CA TRP A 142 0.14 5.16 8.45
C TRP A 142 0.25 6.08 7.25
N THR A 143 1.04 5.68 6.24
CA THR A 143 1.25 6.43 5.00
C THR A 143 -0.06 6.74 4.28
N TRP A 144 -1.02 5.82 4.38
CA TRP A 144 -2.30 5.92 3.68
C TRP A 144 -3.43 6.44 4.56
N ASP A 145 -3.31 6.31 5.89
CA ASP A 145 -4.29 6.86 6.85
C ASP A 145 -4.18 8.40 6.95
N THR A 146 -4.73 9.07 5.94
CA THR A 146 -4.63 10.52 5.74
C THR A 146 -5.96 11.10 5.27
N GLU A 147 -6.15 12.40 5.51
CA GLU A 147 -7.33 13.13 5.03
C GLU A 147 -7.43 13.10 3.49
N GLU A 148 -6.29 13.12 2.80
CA GLU A 148 -6.23 13.08 1.33
C GLU A 148 -6.73 11.75 0.74
N VAL A 149 -6.32 10.62 1.31
CA VAL A 149 -6.78 9.29 0.87
C VAL A 149 -8.24 9.09 1.26
N LEU A 150 -8.64 9.50 2.48
CA LEU A 150 -10.04 9.48 2.89
C LEU A 150 -10.94 10.24 1.89
N ALA A 151 -10.53 11.45 1.50
CA ALA A 151 -11.25 12.25 0.51
C ALA A 151 -11.33 11.56 -0.86
N LEU A 152 -10.31 10.81 -1.28
CA LEU A 152 -10.37 9.99 -2.50
C LEU A 152 -11.40 8.87 -2.36
N LEU A 153 -11.43 8.14 -1.24
CA LEU A 153 -12.38 7.04 -1.01
C LEU A 153 -13.82 7.55 -0.98
N GLU A 154 -14.08 8.66 -0.29
CA GLU A 154 -15.39 9.32 -0.28
C GLU A 154 -15.82 9.77 -1.68
N TRP A 155 -14.90 10.33 -2.47
CA TRP A 155 -15.17 10.72 -3.84
C TRP A 155 -15.48 9.52 -4.75
N LEU A 156 -14.69 8.43 -4.66
CA LEU A 156 -14.94 7.19 -5.40
C LEU A 156 -16.31 6.61 -5.08
N ARG A 157 -16.69 6.59 -3.79
CA ARG A 157 -18.02 6.16 -3.35
C ARG A 157 -19.14 7.02 -3.94
N ALA A 158 -18.95 8.35 -3.95
CA ALA A 158 -19.92 9.28 -4.53
C ALA A 158 -20.02 9.09 -6.05
N PHE A 159 -18.91 8.90 -6.76
CA PHE A 159 -18.88 8.62 -8.19
C PHE A 159 -19.66 7.34 -8.55
N ASN A 160 -19.54 6.31 -7.71
CA ASN A 160 -20.22 5.03 -7.88
C ASN A 160 -21.73 5.06 -7.56
N GLU A 161 -22.22 6.09 -6.89
CA GLU A 161 -23.61 6.16 -6.46
C GLU A 161 -24.58 6.18 -7.66
N GLY A 162 -25.57 5.29 -7.63
CA GLY A 162 -26.56 5.17 -8.72
C GLY A 162 -26.06 4.47 -9.99
N ARG A 163 -24.77 4.14 -10.10
CA ARG A 163 -24.22 3.38 -11.25
C ARG A 163 -24.53 1.88 -11.14
N PRO A 164 -24.69 1.17 -12.28
CA PRO A 164 -24.67 -0.29 -12.32
C PRO A 164 -23.38 -0.84 -11.71
N VAL A 165 -23.42 -2.01 -11.07
CA VAL A 165 -22.26 -2.57 -10.33
C VAL A 165 -21.07 -2.79 -11.25
N GLU A 166 -21.33 -3.18 -12.49
CA GLU A 166 -20.37 -3.38 -13.58
C GLU A 166 -19.73 -2.10 -14.12
N ASP A 167 -20.28 -0.91 -13.83
CA ASP A 167 -19.68 0.40 -14.18
C ASP A 167 -19.18 1.15 -12.94
N ARG A 168 -19.13 0.49 -11.77
CA ARG A 168 -18.55 1.08 -10.57
C ARG A 168 -17.03 0.93 -10.60
N VAL A 169 -16.35 1.99 -10.18
CA VAL A 169 -14.92 1.94 -9.88
C VAL A 169 -14.69 0.96 -8.74
N ARG A 170 -13.76 0.04 -8.93
CA ARG A 170 -13.22 -0.87 -7.93
C ARG A 170 -11.92 -0.34 -7.35
N PHE A 171 -11.64 -0.64 -6.09
CA PHE A 171 -10.42 -0.24 -5.40
C PHE A 171 -9.71 -1.46 -4.84
N TYR A 172 -8.43 -1.66 -5.17
CA TYR A 172 -7.65 -2.75 -4.59
C TYR A 172 -6.21 -2.36 -4.28
N GLY A 173 -5.71 -2.91 -3.20
CA GLY A 173 -4.31 -3.00 -2.88
C GLY A 173 -3.64 -4.03 -3.77
N ILE A 174 -2.43 -3.72 -4.24
CA ILE A 174 -1.60 -4.66 -4.99
C ILE A 174 -0.42 -5.17 -4.18
N ASP A 175 -0.20 -4.64 -2.98
CA ASP A 175 1.00 -4.91 -2.21
C ASP A 175 0.96 -6.26 -1.46
N ALA A 176 2.16 -6.74 -1.14
CA ALA A 176 2.43 -8.00 -0.46
C ALA A 176 3.46 -7.79 0.66
N GLN A 177 3.23 -6.78 1.51
CA GLN A 177 4.07 -6.52 2.69
C GLN A 177 3.56 -7.27 3.92
N PHE A 178 2.25 -7.37 4.08
CA PHE A 178 1.61 -7.88 5.29
C PHE A 178 0.96 -9.25 5.06
N THR A 179 1.03 -10.06 6.11
CA THR A 179 0.54 -11.44 6.10
C THR A 179 -0.83 -11.62 6.76
N GLY A 180 -1.16 -10.79 7.75
CA GLY A 180 -2.28 -11.02 8.66
C GLY A 180 -3.66 -11.16 8.00
N ALA A 181 -4.13 -10.18 7.23
CA ALA A 181 -5.50 -10.21 6.70
C ALA A 181 -5.70 -11.28 5.62
N SER A 182 -4.67 -11.56 4.81
CA SER A 182 -4.76 -12.65 3.83
C SER A 182 -4.78 -14.03 4.51
N ALA A 183 -4.01 -14.21 5.58
CA ALA A 183 -4.03 -15.45 6.35
C ALA A 183 -5.39 -15.68 7.02
N GLU A 184 -5.99 -14.62 7.58
CA GLU A 184 -7.33 -14.69 8.18
C GLU A 184 -8.40 -15.06 7.15
N GLY A 185 -8.38 -14.43 5.96
CA GLY A 185 -9.32 -14.76 4.89
C GLY A 185 -9.22 -16.23 4.44
N LEU A 186 -8.00 -16.77 4.35
CA LEU A 186 -7.81 -18.20 4.05
C LEU A 186 -8.28 -19.11 5.18
N ARG A 187 -8.06 -18.72 6.43
CA ARG A 187 -8.50 -19.48 7.60
C ARG A 187 -10.02 -19.63 7.60
N GLU A 188 -10.74 -18.53 7.38
CA GLU A 188 -12.21 -18.53 7.30
C GLU A 188 -12.71 -19.37 6.11
N PHE A 189 -12.10 -19.20 4.93
CA PHE A 189 -12.47 -19.94 3.74
C PHE A 189 -12.29 -21.45 3.89
N PHE A 190 -11.13 -21.90 4.38
CA PHE A 190 -10.86 -23.33 4.54
C PHE A 190 -11.65 -23.93 5.70
N ALA A 191 -11.97 -23.16 6.75
CA ALA A 191 -12.85 -23.64 7.81
C ALA A 191 -14.25 -24.02 7.29
N GLU A 192 -14.72 -23.41 6.20
CA GLU A 192 -15.97 -23.78 5.54
C GLU A 192 -15.77 -24.83 4.44
N ARG A 193 -14.76 -24.64 3.58
CA ARG A 193 -14.61 -25.40 2.32
C ARG A 193 -13.84 -26.70 2.46
N ASP A 194 -12.87 -26.76 3.35
CA ASP A 194 -12.04 -27.94 3.59
C ASP A 194 -11.44 -27.94 5.00
N PRO A 195 -12.25 -28.25 6.03
CA PRO A 195 -11.78 -28.26 7.42
C PRO A 195 -10.63 -29.25 7.66
N ALA A 196 -10.57 -30.34 6.88
CA ALA A 196 -9.51 -31.32 7.00
C ALA A 196 -8.15 -30.76 6.55
N LEU A 197 -8.12 -30.00 5.46
CA LEU A 197 -6.91 -29.28 5.04
C LEU A 197 -6.48 -28.25 6.09
N LEU A 198 -7.44 -27.52 6.67
CA LEU A 198 -7.14 -26.55 7.72
C LEU A 198 -6.60 -27.24 9.00
N ASP A 199 -7.16 -28.39 9.40
CA ASP A 199 -6.67 -29.15 10.54
C ASP A 199 -5.25 -29.71 10.29
N GLU A 200 -4.94 -30.13 9.06
CA GLU A 200 -3.64 -30.72 8.71
C GLU A 200 -2.53 -29.66 8.49
N HIS A 201 -2.87 -28.52 7.92
CA HIS A 201 -1.89 -27.52 7.46
C HIS A 201 -2.09 -26.12 8.04
N GLY A 202 -3.15 -25.86 8.80
CA GLY A 202 -3.55 -24.51 9.23
C GLY A 202 -2.65 -23.86 10.28
N GLU A 203 -1.78 -24.60 10.96
CA GLU A 203 -0.89 -24.04 12.00
C GLU A 203 -0.04 -22.87 11.48
N GLY A 204 0.38 -22.88 10.21
CA GLY A 204 1.14 -21.75 9.65
C GLY A 204 0.29 -20.50 9.42
N LEU A 205 -1.04 -20.62 9.27
CA LEU A 205 -1.91 -19.44 9.22
C LEU A 205 -2.00 -18.77 10.58
N GLU A 206 -2.01 -19.52 11.68
CA GLU A 206 -2.04 -18.95 13.04
C GLU A 206 -0.81 -18.06 13.28
N VAL A 207 0.37 -18.53 12.90
CA VAL A 207 1.62 -17.75 12.95
C VAL A 207 1.50 -16.44 12.16
N LEU A 208 0.92 -16.51 10.95
CA LEU A 208 0.76 -15.33 10.09
C LEU A 208 -0.28 -14.33 10.61
N VAL A 209 -1.33 -14.81 11.29
CA VAL A 209 -2.38 -13.96 11.87
C VAL A 209 -1.91 -13.29 13.16
N GLU A 210 -1.30 -14.04 14.07
CA GLU A 210 -0.99 -13.57 15.43
C GLU A 210 0.36 -12.84 15.52
N GLU A 211 1.39 -13.42 14.90
CA GLU A 211 2.76 -12.93 15.09
C GLU A 211 3.20 -11.96 13.99
N ARG A 212 2.50 -11.97 12.84
CA ARG A 212 2.79 -11.21 11.62
C ARG A 212 4.24 -11.33 11.16
N ILE A 213 4.45 -12.12 10.12
CA ILE A 213 5.80 -12.27 9.54
C ILE A 213 6.04 -11.17 8.50
N ASP A 214 6.09 -9.93 8.96
CA ASP A 214 6.33 -8.75 8.12
C ASP A 214 7.80 -8.32 8.23
N VAL A 215 8.30 -7.52 7.27
CA VAL A 215 9.68 -7.00 7.31
C VAL A 215 9.82 -5.94 8.41
N ASP A 216 10.85 -6.09 9.26
CA ASP A 216 11.19 -5.18 10.34
C ASP A 216 12.04 -4.01 9.81
N TRP A 217 11.35 -3.05 9.21
CA TRP A 217 11.96 -1.83 8.71
C TRP A 217 12.60 -0.99 9.81
N GLU A 218 12.11 -1.05 11.05
CA GLU A 218 12.69 -0.28 12.17
C GLU A 218 14.10 -0.78 12.49
N SER A 219 14.28 -2.10 12.56
CA SER A 219 15.60 -2.72 12.73
C SER A 219 16.54 -2.43 11.55
N ILE A 220 16.06 -2.62 10.32
CA ILE A 220 16.86 -2.39 9.10
C ILE A 220 17.32 -0.93 8.99
N ASP A 221 16.41 0.03 9.18
CA ASP A 221 16.74 1.47 9.13
C ASP A 221 17.68 1.88 10.29
N GLY A 222 17.60 1.18 11.42
CA GLY A 222 18.52 1.28 12.55
C GLY A 222 19.92 0.67 12.30
N GLY A 223 20.15 0.04 11.14
CA GLY A 223 21.40 -0.64 10.78
C GLY A 223 21.51 -2.07 11.33
N GLY A 224 20.41 -2.64 11.80
CA GLY A 224 20.25 -4.05 12.18
C GLY A 224 19.90 -4.96 11.00
N ASP A 225 19.50 -6.19 11.31
CA ASP A 225 18.95 -7.16 10.35
C ASP A 225 17.47 -7.46 10.65
N ASP A 226 16.81 -8.14 9.73
CA ASP A 226 15.40 -8.53 9.81
C ASP A 226 15.14 -9.78 10.70
N GLY A 227 16.08 -10.07 11.62
CA GLY A 227 15.94 -11.08 12.65
C GLY A 227 15.97 -12.52 12.13
N ALA A 228 17.03 -12.91 11.40
CA ALA A 228 17.23 -14.28 10.93
C ALA A 228 17.78 -15.21 12.04
N THR A 229 16.90 -15.67 12.92
CA THR A 229 17.21 -16.61 14.01
C THR A 229 16.65 -18.00 13.70
N GLY A 230 17.09 -19.04 14.43
CA GLY A 230 16.53 -20.39 14.25
C GLY A 230 15.01 -20.45 14.45
N GLU A 231 14.49 -19.72 15.44
CA GLU A 231 13.05 -19.68 15.74
C GLU A 231 12.25 -18.95 14.67
N THR A 232 12.73 -17.80 14.19
CA THR A 232 12.05 -17.05 13.12
C THR A 232 12.11 -17.77 11.77
N ASN A 233 13.20 -18.49 11.48
CA ASN A 233 13.30 -19.34 10.29
C ASN A 233 12.32 -20.52 10.35
N GLU A 234 12.21 -21.21 11.48
CA GLU A 234 11.27 -22.33 11.65
C GLU A 234 9.81 -21.89 11.47
N ARG A 235 9.46 -20.68 11.94
CA ARG A 235 8.14 -20.05 11.74
C ARG A 235 7.89 -19.74 10.26
N LEU A 236 8.85 -19.10 9.59
CA LEU A 236 8.76 -18.78 8.16
C LEU A 236 8.59 -20.04 7.30
N GLU A 237 9.41 -21.07 7.55
CA GLU A 237 9.30 -22.35 6.84
C GLU A 237 7.95 -23.05 7.06
N ARG A 238 7.35 -22.91 8.25
CA ARG A 238 6.01 -23.43 8.53
C ARG A 238 4.94 -22.68 7.74
N ALA A 239 5.03 -21.36 7.69
CA ALA A 239 4.14 -20.52 6.90
C ALA A 239 4.23 -20.86 5.41
N GLU A 240 5.43 -21.02 4.87
CA GLU A 240 5.64 -21.40 3.47
C GLU A 240 5.04 -22.76 3.13
N ARG A 241 5.25 -23.79 3.95
CA ARG A 241 4.63 -25.11 3.75
C ARG A 241 3.10 -25.03 3.75
N THR A 242 2.54 -24.18 4.60
CA THR A 242 1.09 -23.96 4.68
C THR A 242 0.56 -23.30 3.41
N VAL A 243 1.23 -22.24 2.95
CA VAL A 243 0.88 -21.53 1.71
C VAL A 243 1.02 -22.44 0.49
N ASP A 244 2.04 -23.31 0.43
CA ASP A 244 2.23 -24.27 -0.66
C ASP A 244 1.13 -25.35 -0.69
N ALA A 245 0.71 -25.86 0.47
CA ALA A 245 -0.40 -26.80 0.56
C ALA A 245 -1.72 -26.17 0.08
N MET A 246 -1.99 -24.92 0.51
CA MET A 246 -3.17 -24.17 0.08
C MET A 246 -3.11 -23.80 -1.41
N ARG A 247 -1.93 -23.45 -1.93
CA ARG A 247 -1.72 -23.22 -3.36
C ARG A 247 -2.07 -24.45 -4.18
N THR A 248 -1.57 -25.62 -3.76
CA THR A 248 -1.88 -26.91 -4.40
C THR A 248 -3.38 -27.19 -4.37
N TRP A 249 -4.06 -26.81 -3.28
CA TRP A 249 -5.51 -26.92 -3.22
C TRP A 249 -6.20 -26.08 -4.30
N PHE A 250 -5.69 -24.93 -4.73
CA PHE A 250 -6.34 -24.14 -5.79
C PHE A 250 -6.04 -24.62 -7.23
N ASP A 251 -5.01 -25.43 -7.46
CA ASP A 251 -4.53 -25.69 -8.83
C ASP A 251 -5.49 -26.52 -9.70
N ASP A 252 -6.28 -27.41 -9.10
CA ASP A 252 -7.26 -28.24 -9.82
C ASP A 252 -8.70 -27.68 -9.76
N ARG A 253 -8.89 -26.43 -9.31
CA ARG A 253 -10.23 -25.86 -9.04
C ARG A 253 -10.65 -24.89 -10.15
N ASP A 254 -11.96 -24.81 -10.37
CA ASP A 254 -12.54 -23.86 -11.32
C ASP A 254 -12.45 -22.43 -10.77
N LEU A 255 -11.73 -21.57 -11.50
CA LEU A 255 -11.53 -20.17 -11.15
C LEU A 255 -12.60 -19.26 -11.75
N ALA A 256 -13.61 -19.81 -12.43
CA ALA A 256 -14.82 -19.08 -12.76
C ALA A 256 -15.70 -18.84 -11.53
N ASP A 257 -15.47 -19.54 -10.41
CA ASP A 257 -16.04 -19.18 -9.11
C ASP A 257 -15.26 -18.00 -8.52
N ASP A 258 -15.89 -16.84 -8.46
CA ASP A 258 -15.30 -15.59 -7.96
C ASP A 258 -14.77 -15.74 -6.52
N VAL A 259 -15.44 -16.54 -5.68
CA VAL A 259 -14.99 -16.78 -4.30
C VAL A 259 -13.68 -17.57 -4.31
N VAL A 260 -13.57 -18.59 -5.16
CA VAL A 260 -12.33 -19.39 -5.30
C VAL A 260 -11.21 -18.53 -5.91
N ALA A 261 -11.52 -17.70 -6.92
CA ALA A 261 -10.56 -16.81 -7.55
C ALA A 261 -9.99 -15.76 -6.57
N LEU A 262 -10.85 -15.19 -5.72
CA LEU A 262 -10.46 -14.24 -4.67
C LEU A 262 -9.56 -14.90 -3.63
N HIS A 263 -9.91 -16.09 -3.14
CA HIS A 263 -9.10 -16.77 -2.12
C HIS A 263 -7.78 -17.31 -2.68
N ARG A 264 -7.73 -17.68 -3.96
CA ARG A 264 -6.44 -17.95 -4.62
C ARG A 264 -5.55 -16.71 -4.62
N GLN A 265 -6.12 -15.51 -4.71
CA GLN A 265 -5.35 -14.27 -4.65
C GLN A 265 -4.79 -14.00 -3.25
N HIS A 266 -5.50 -14.35 -2.17
CA HIS A 266 -4.92 -14.33 -0.82
C HIS A 266 -3.68 -15.23 -0.70
N VAL A 267 -3.69 -16.44 -1.28
CA VAL A 267 -2.51 -17.32 -1.31
C VAL A 267 -1.34 -16.67 -2.04
N ARG A 268 -1.60 -16.00 -3.17
CA ARG A 268 -0.54 -15.30 -3.93
C ARG A 268 0.05 -14.12 -3.16
N ALA A 269 -0.80 -13.32 -2.52
CA ALA A 269 -0.34 -12.20 -1.69
C ALA A 269 0.55 -12.69 -0.53
N LEU A 270 0.14 -13.77 0.15
CA LEU A 270 0.96 -14.41 1.18
C LEU A 270 2.28 -14.94 0.64
N ALA A 271 2.27 -15.65 -0.49
CA ALA A 271 3.50 -16.16 -1.09
C ALA A 271 4.48 -15.03 -1.43
N GLY A 272 3.98 -13.90 -1.95
CA GLY A 272 4.79 -12.70 -2.19
C GLY A 272 5.37 -12.10 -0.91
N ALA A 273 4.56 -12.00 0.15
CA ALA A 273 5.00 -11.48 1.44
C ALA A 273 6.07 -12.36 2.10
N LEU A 274 5.93 -13.68 2.02
CA LEU A 274 6.93 -14.61 2.55
C LEU A 274 8.25 -14.57 1.75
N ALA A 275 8.17 -14.48 0.42
CA ALA A 275 9.35 -14.31 -0.42
C ALA A 275 10.08 -12.99 -0.14
N TYR A 276 9.31 -11.92 0.05
CA TYR A 276 9.82 -10.61 0.43
C TYR A 276 10.52 -10.66 1.81
N LYS A 277 9.89 -11.27 2.82
CA LYS A 277 10.49 -11.50 4.14
C LYS A 277 11.80 -12.30 4.03
N ARG A 278 11.81 -13.38 3.26
CA ARG A 278 12.98 -14.24 3.10
C ARG A 278 14.18 -13.46 2.54
N GLY A 279 13.96 -12.66 1.50
CA GLY A 279 15.01 -11.81 0.94
C GLY A 279 15.56 -10.79 1.96
N ALA A 280 14.68 -10.21 2.79
CA ALA A 280 15.09 -9.29 3.86
C ALA A 280 15.94 -9.99 4.95
N GLN A 281 15.54 -11.19 5.40
CA GLN A 281 16.31 -12.01 6.35
C GLN A 281 17.68 -12.42 5.81
N GLU A 282 17.79 -12.64 4.50
CA GLU A 282 19.06 -12.98 3.82
C GLU A 282 19.95 -11.73 3.59
N ASN A 283 19.52 -10.55 4.04
CA ASN A 283 20.16 -9.26 3.80
C ASN A 283 20.33 -8.93 2.31
N ASP A 284 19.48 -9.48 1.44
CA ASP A 284 19.40 -9.15 0.03
C ASP A 284 18.13 -8.32 -0.23
N MET A 285 18.14 -7.07 0.23
CA MET A 285 17.02 -6.15 0.07
C MET A 285 16.67 -5.87 -1.40
N ARG A 286 17.64 -6.03 -2.30
CA ARG A 286 17.36 -5.89 -3.72
C ARG A 286 16.49 -7.05 -4.20
N ALA A 287 16.89 -8.29 -3.92
CA ALA A 287 16.10 -9.46 -4.26
C ALA A 287 14.72 -9.40 -3.57
N ALA A 288 14.67 -9.00 -2.29
CA ALA A 288 13.43 -8.82 -1.55
C ALA A 288 12.45 -7.87 -2.26
N ILE A 289 12.92 -6.69 -2.68
CA ILE A 289 12.09 -5.71 -3.42
C ILE A 289 11.70 -6.26 -4.80
N GLU A 290 12.58 -6.98 -5.50
CA GLU A 290 12.24 -7.61 -6.78
C GLU A 290 11.12 -8.66 -6.62
N GLU A 291 11.10 -9.42 -5.52
CA GLU A 291 10.00 -10.34 -5.18
C GLU A 291 8.70 -9.60 -4.88
N ARG A 292 8.76 -8.52 -4.08
CA ARG A 292 7.61 -7.66 -3.75
C ARG A 292 7.00 -7.03 -5.01
N ASP A 293 7.82 -6.44 -5.87
CA ASP A 293 7.37 -5.81 -7.11
C ASP A 293 6.73 -6.82 -8.08
N ARG A 294 7.26 -8.05 -8.12
CA ARG A 294 6.65 -9.13 -8.89
C ARG A 294 5.27 -9.49 -8.35
N ALA A 295 5.14 -9.65 -7.04
CA ALA A 295 3.85 -9.91 -6.41
C ALA A 295 2.84 -8.77 -6.67
N MET A 296 3.30 -7.51 -6.65
CA MET A 296 2.50 -6.35 -7.01
C MET A 296 1.99 -6.39 -8.45
N ALA A 297 2.88 -6.68 -9.41
CA ALA A 297 2.52 -6.80 -10.81
C ALA A 297 1.55 -7.97 -11.07
N GLU A 298 1.76 -9.11 -10.40
CA GLU A 298 0.87 -10.28 -10.50
C GLU A 298 -0.52 -10.00 -9.92
N THR A 299 -0.60 -9.28 -8.80
CA THR A 299 -1.88 -8.86 -8.19
C THR A 299 -2.63 -7.89 -9.08
N LEU A 300 -1.95 -6.91 -9.68
CA LEU A 300 -2.55 -6.01 -10.67
C LEU A 300 -3.07 -6.77 -11.90
N ALA A 301 -2.30 -7.74 -12.41
CA ALA A 301 -2.70 -8.56 -13.55
C ALA A 301 -3.93 -9.42 -13.22
N TRP A 302 -4.01 -9.96 -12.01
CA TRP A 302 -5.21 -10.65 -11.52
C TRP A 302 -6.41 -9.72 -11.45
N ALA A 303 -6.26 -8.52 -10.86
CA ALA A 303 -7.39 -7.58 -10.70
C ALA A 303 -7.97 -7.16 -12.06
N LEU A 304 -7.11 -6.86 -13.03
CA LEU A 304 -7.52 -6.57 -14.41
C LEU A 304 -8.26 -7.73 -15.08
N ALA A 305 -7.88 -8.98 -14.78
CA ALA A 305 -8.55 -10.15 -15.34
C ALA A 305 -9.88 -10.47 -14.64
N HIS A 306 -9.92 -10.33 -13.31
CA HIS A 306 -11.04 -10.76 -12.47
C HIS A 306 -12.23 -9.79 -12.57
N PHE A 307 -12.01 -8.48 -12.50
CA PHE A 307 -13.11 -7.51 -12.50
C PHE A 307 -13.61 -7.13 -13.89
N SER A 308 -13.12 -7.80 -14.95
CA SER A 308 -13.47 -7.52 -16.34
C SER A 308 -13.27 -6.06 -16.78
N HIS A 309 -12.43 -5.31 -16.05
CA HIS A 309 -12.00 -3.98 -16.42
C HIS A 309 -10.66 -4.08 -17.15
N ASP A 310 -10.57 -3.47 -18.33
CA ASP A 310 -9.36 -3.54 -19.13
C ASP A 310 -8.31 -2.51 -18.70
N ARG A 311 -8.69 -1.45 -17.97
CA ARG A 311 -7.81 -0.31 -17.61
C ARG A 311 -7.68 -0.06 -16.11
N ALA A 312 -6.46 0.28 -15.65
CA ALA A 312 -6.15 0.55 -14.25
C ALA A 312 -5.30 1.80 -14.00
N ALA A 313 -5.68 2.59 -13.00
CA ALA A 313 -4.87 3.64 -12.42
C ALA A 313 -4.09 3.05 -11.24
N VAL A 314 -2.76 3.15 -11.23
CA VAL A 314 -1.91 2.51 -10.21
C VAL A 314 -1.21 3.59 -9.39
N TRP A 315 -1.58 3.72 -8.12
CA TRP A 315 -0.94 4.61 -7.16
C TRP A 315 0.18 3.87 -6.44
N ALA A 316 1.43 4.27 -6.64
CA ALA A 316 2.57 3.73 -5.87
C ALA A 316 3.70 4.76 -5.79
N HIS A 317 4.71 4.49 -4.96
CA HIS A 317 5.97 5.22 -4.92
C HIS A 317 6.70 5.12 -6.27
N ASP A 318 7.45 6.17 -6.66
CA ASP A 318 8.19 6.24 -7.94
C ASP A 318 9.09 5.01 -8.17
N LYS A 319 9.68 4.49 -7.09
CA LYS A 319 10.56 3.30 -7.10
C LYS A 319 9.89 2.04 -7.65
N HIS A 320 8.59 1.88 -7.47
CA HIS A 320 7.83 0.71 -7.95
C HIS A 320 7.33 0.87 -9.39
N LEU A 321 7.37 2.09 -9.95
CA LEU A 321 6.77 2.43 -11.25
C LEU A 321 7.80 2.84 -12.31
N GLN A 322 9.03 3.15 -11.91
CA GLN A 322 10.12 3.50 -12.82
C GLN A 322 10.44 2.35 -13.79
N ARG A 323 10.85 2.72 -15.00
CA ARG A 323 11.23 1.79 -16.08
C ARG A 323 12.73 1.54 -16.12
#